data_AF-A0A022QLC9-F1
#
_entry.id   AF-A0A022QLC9-F1
#
_cell.length_a   1.000
_cell.length_b   1.000
_cell.length_c   1.000
_cell.angle_alpha   90.00
_cell.angle_beta   90.00
_cell.angle_gamma   90.00
#
_symmetry.space_group_name_H-M   'P 1'
#
loop_
_entity.id
_entity.type
_entity.pdbx_description
1 polymer ?
#
loop_
_entity_poly.entity_id
_entity_poly.type
_entity_poly.pdbx_seq_one_letter_code
_entity_poly.pdbx_strand_id
1 'polypeptide(L)'
;VYNNVHHPSKLAVGADFRCFKNKIEPKWEDPVCANGGKWTVGFPMGKSDTAWLYTLLATIGEQFDYGDELCGAVVNVRARQEKISIWTKNAANQVAQVSIGKQWKEFLDYNDSIGFIFHDDAKKLDRGAKNRYNVYFVLWLILTPTTPFYFCL
;
A
#
# COMPACT_ATOMS: atom_id res chain seq x y z
N VAL A 1 -20.86 0.63 -8.35
CA VAL A 1 -20.00 1.80 -8.03
C VAL A 1 -18.74 1.80 -8.88
N TYR A 2 -17.85 0.81 -8.79
CA TYR A 2 -16.59 0.77 -9.57
C TYR A 2 -16.79 0.97 -11.08
N ASN A 3 -17.75 0.28 -11.71
CA ASN A 3 -18.04 0.39 -13.15
C ASN A 3 -18.57 1.77 -13.59
N ASN A 4 -18.95 2.63 -12.66
CA ASN A 4 -19.49 3.98 -12.92
C ASN A 4 -18.52 5.08 -12.44
N VAL A 5 -17.31 4.72 -12.00
CA VAL A 5 -16.27 5.66 -11.57
C VAL A 5 -15.11 5.57 -12.55
N HIS A 6 -14.46 6.70 -12.82
CA HIS A 6 -13.28 6.73 -13.67
C HIS A 6 -12.14 5.89 -13.06
N HIS A 7 -11.54 5.04 -13.88
CA HIS A 7 -10.28 4.39 -13.55
C HIS A 7 -9.18 5.43 -13.32
N PRO A 8 -8.15 5.11 -12.51
CA PRO A 8 -7.02 6.01 -12.26
C PRO A 8 -6.46 6.67 -13.52
N SER A 9 -6.30 5.91 -14.60
CA SER A 9 -5.81 6.40 -15.91
C SER A 9 -6.65 7.50 -16.56
N LYS A 10 -7.92 7.63 -16.17
CA LYS A 10 -8.88 8.61 -16.70
C LYS A 10 -9.13 9.77 -15.74
N LEU A 11 -8.49 9.78 -14.57
CA LEU A 11 -8.61 10.88 -13.62
C LEU A 11 -7.72 12.05 -14.05
N ALA A 12 -8.16 13.27 -13.72
CA ALA A 12 -7.37 14.47 -13.95
C ALA A 12 -6.08 14.45 -13.12
N VAL A 13 -5.01 15.04 -13.66
CA VAL A 13 -3.75 15.21 -12.91
C VAL A 13 -4.02 16.04 -11.65
N GLY A 14 -3.57 15.52 -10.50
CA GLY A 14 -3.84 16.11 -9.18
C GLY A 14 -5.01 15.47 -8.45
N ALA A 15 -5.79 14.60 -9.10
CA ALA A 15 -6.88 13.88 -8.47
C ALA A 15 -6.35 12.86 -7.44
N ASP A 16 -7.15 12.68 -6.39
CA ASP A 16 -6.99 11.64 -5.39
C ASP A 16 -8.29 10.84 -5.32
N PHE A 17 -8.21 9.52 -5.49
CA PHE A 17 -9.36 8.64 -5.30
C PHE A 17 -9.12 7.74 -4.09
N ARG A 18 -10.13 7.64 -3.22
CA ARG A 18 -10.00 7.10 -1.85
C ARG A 18 -11.11 6.10 -1.58
N CYS A 19 -10.77 4.95 -1.03
CA CYS A 19 -11.71 3.91 -0.62
C CYS A 19 -11.33 3.45 0.79
N PHE A 20 -12.19 3.73 1.78
CA PHE A 20 -11.92 3.43 3.20
C PHE A 20 -13.05 2.60 3.78
N LYS A 21 -12.72 1.81 4.83
CA LYS A 21 -13.71 1.07 5.60
C LYS A 21 -14.74 2.05 6.20
N ASN A 22 -15.96 1.57 6.36
CA ASN A 22 -17.07 2.36 6.90
C ASN A 22 -16.69 2.97 8.26
N LYS A 23 -17.03 4.25 8.47
CA LYS A 23 -16.73 5.05 9.66
C LYS A 23 -15.25 5.47 9.86
N ILE A 24 -14.39 5.26 8.86
CA ILE A 24 -13.04 5.83 8.85
C ILE A 24 -13.02 7.00 7.86
N GLU A 25 -12.78 8.21 8.35
CA GLU A 25 -12.54 9.33 7.47
C GLU A 25 -11.13 9.21 6.86
N PRO A 26 -10.96 9.48 5.55
CA PRO A 26 -9.66 9.43 4.88
C PRO A 26 -8.83 10.69 5.21
N LYS A 27 -8.66 10.92 6.50
CA LYS A 27 -8.05 12.08 7.13
C LYS A 27 -7.05 11.57 8.16
N TRP A 28 -5.93 12.25 8.24
CA TRP A 28 -4.87 11.89 9.17
C TRP A 28 -5.20 12.29 10.62
N GLU A 29 -6.26 13.09 10.77
CA GLU A 29 -6.91 13.49 12.02
C GLU A 29 -7.92 12.45 12.53
N ASP A 30 -8.27 11.43 11.72
CA ASP A 30 -9.09 10.35 12.20
C ASP A 30 -8.31 9.57 13.28
N PRO A 31 -8.85 9.44 14.51
CA PRO A 31 -8.15 8.82 15.62
C PRO A 31 -7.76 7.37 15.34
N VAL A 32 -8.47 6.70 14.42
CA VAL A 32 -8.24 5.30 14.05
C VAL A 32 -6.96 5.13 13.23
N CYS A 33 -6.63 6.10 12.37
CA CYS A 33 -5.44 6.03 11.52
C CYS A 33 -4.35 7.02 11.95
N ALA A 34 -4.55 7.84 12.99
CA ALA A 34 -3.58 8.84 13.43
C ALA A 34 -2.20 8.25 13.80
N ASN A 35 -2.18 7.10 14.50
CA ASN A 35 -0.96 6.36 14.87
C ASN A 35 -0.49 5.37 13.80
N GLY A 36 -1.07 5.51 12.61
CA GLY A 36 -0.91 4.60 11.49
C GLY A 36 0.21 4.99 10.55
N GLY A 37 0.18 4.34 9.40
CA GLY A 37 1.07 4.67 8.30
C GLY A 37 0.54 4.14 6.99
N LYS A 38 1.36 4.24 5.95
CA LYS A 38 0.98 3.79 4.61
C LYS A 38 2.09 3.03 3.91
N TRP A 39 1.71 1.93 3.27
CA TRP A 39 2.50 1.31 2.21
C TRP A 39 2.27 2.08 0.91
N THR A 40 3.29 2.21 0.05
CA THR A 40 3.13 2.89 -1.25
C THR A 40 3.84 2.13 -2.36
N VAL A 41 3.14 1.97 -3.49
CA VAL A 41 3.68 1.51 -4.78
C VAL A 41 3.58 2.63 -5.81
N GLY A 42 4.55 2.69 -6.71
CA GLY A 42 4.59 3.68 -7.79
C GLY A 42 4.39 3.01 -9.15
N PHE A 43 3.60 3.66 -10.01
CA PHE A 43 3.37 3.24 -11.39
C PHE A 43 3.60 4.42 -12.35
N PRO A 44 4.02 4.14 -13.59
CA PRO A 44 3.95 5.12 -14.67
C PRO A 44 2.50 5.60 -14.88
N MET A 45 2.34 6.82 -15.41
CA MET A 45 1.02 7.38 -15.72
C MET A 45 0.22 6.42 -16.63
N GLY A 46 -1.04 6.16 -16.26
CA GLY A 46 -1.96 5.28 -16.99
C GLY A 46 -1.69 3.79 -16.82
N LYS A 47 -0.86 3.37 -15.85
CA LYS A 47 -0.50 1.95 -15.63
C LYS A 47 -0.98 1.40 -14.29
N SER A 48 -1.69 2.18 -13.47
CA SER A 48 -2.13 1.73 -12.14
C SER A 48 -3.53 1.09 -12.09
N ASP A 49 -4.30 1.07 -13.19
CA ASP A 49 -5.71 0.62 -13.19
C ASP A 49 -5.91 -0.80 -12.63
N THR A 50 -5.14 -1.78 -13.12
CA THR A 50 -5.22 -3.17 -12.65
C THR A 50 -4.79 -3.29 -11.19
N ALA A 51 -3.69 -2.63 -10.82
CA ALA A 51 -3.19 -2.68 -9.46
C ALA A 51 -4.17 -2.03 -8.47
N TRP A 52 -4.86 -0.97 -8.90
CA TRP A 52 -5.91 -0.33 -8.12
C TRP A 52 -7.10 -1.26 -7.92
N LEU A 53 -7.57 -1.92 -8.98
CA LEU A 53 -8.62 -2.92 -8.88
C LEU A 53 -8.26 -4.06 -7.91
N TYR A 54 -7.07 -4.64 -8.04
CA TYR A 54 -6.63 -5.73 -7.18
C TYR A 54 -6.48 -5.29 -5.72
N THR A 55 -6.01 -4.07 -5.48
CA THR A 55 -5.96 -3.48 -4.13
C THR A 55 -7.37 -3.38 -3.53
N LEU A 56 -8.34 -2.90 -4.31
CA LEU A 56 -9.74 -2.81 -3.85
C LEU A 56 -10.34 -4.19 -3.57
N LEU A 57 -10.14 -5.15 -4.47
CA LEU A 57 -10.65 -6.52 -4.31
C LEU A 57 -10.04 -7.22 -3.10
N ALA A 58 -8.72 -7.11 -2.90
CA ALA A 58 -8.04 -7.69 -1.74
C ALA A 58 -8.51 -7.07 -0.41
N THR A 59 -8.77 -5.75 -0.41
CA THR A 59 -9.22 -5.03 0.79
C THR A 59 -10.67 -5.38 1.15
N ILE A 60 -11.58 -5.39 0.16
CA ILE A 60 -13.00 -5.68 0.37
C ILE A 60 -13.24 -7.18 0.58
N GLY A 61 -12.44 -8.03 -0.06
CA GLY A 61 -12.49 -9.47 0.09
C GLY A 61 -11.78 -9.99 1.34
N GLU A 62 -11.28 -9.10 2.21
CA GLU A 62 -10.62 -9.45 3.48
C GLU A 62 -9.48 -10.48 3.31
N GLN A 63 -8.71 -10.36 2.23
CA GLN A 63 -7.67 -11.33 1.85
C GLN A 63 -6.36 -11.18 2.64
N PHE A 64 -6.25 -10.14 3.48
CA PHE A 64 -5.06 -9.88 4.28
C PHE A 64 -5.16 -10.57 5.64
N ASP A 65 -4.07 -11.21 6.09
CA ASP A 65 -4.01 -11.88 7.40
C ASP A 65 -4.30 -10.91 8.54
N TYR A 66 -3.82 -9.67 8.40
CA TYR A 66 -4.04 -8.57 9.33
C TYR A 66 -5.05 -7.56 8.75
N GLY A 67 -6.13 -8.04 8.13
CA GLY A 67 -7.16 -7.20 7.51
C GLY A 67 -7.81 -6.17 8.44
N ASP A 68 -7.83 -6.41 9.75
CA ASP A 68 -8.34 -5.48 10.77
C ASP A 68 -7.49 -4.22 10.94
N GLU A 69 -6.20 -4.31 10.61
CA GLU A 69 -5.28 -3.17 10.61
C GLU A 69 -5.51 -2.24 9.44
N LEU A 70 -6.22 -2.67 8.39
CA LEU A 70 -6.46 -1.86 7.20
C LEU A 70 -7.49 -0.76 7.48
N CYS A 71 -7.11 0.49 7.19
CA CYS A 71 -8.02 1.63 7.15
C CYS A 71 -8.69 1.75 5.77
N GLY A 72 -7.90 1.65 4.71
CA GLY A 72 -8.34 1.90 3.35
C GLY A 72 -7.19 2.01 2.35
N ALA A 73 -7.55 2.33 1.11
CA ALA A 73 -6.62 2.53 0.01
C ALA A 73 -6.85 3.89 -0.67
N VAL A 74 -5.77 4.46 -1.20
CA VAL A 74 -5.76 5.74 -1.92
C VAL A 74 -4.95 5.58 -3.19
N VAL A 75 -5.42 6.15 -4.29
CA VAL A 75 -4.62 6.39 -5.49
C VAL A 75 -4.47 7.88 -5.73
N ASN A 76 -3.22 8.31 -5.92
CA ASN A 76 -2.84 9.69 -6.20
C ASN A 76 -2.35 9.78 -7.65
N VAL A 77 -3.05 10.55 -8.47
CA VAL A 77 -2.67 10.77 -9.88
C VAL A 77 -1.86 12.06 -9.95
N ARG A 78 -0.61 11.98 -10.40
CA ARG A 78 0.30 13.14 -10.55
C ARG A 78 0.91 13.11 -11.95
N ALA A 79 1.39 14.26 -12.42
CA ALA A 79 1.79 14.45 -13.82
C ALA A 79 2.80 13.43 -14.37
N ARG A 80 3.67 12.88 -13.50
CA ARG A 80 4.73 11.94 -13.89
C ARG A 80 4.49 10.51 -13.46
N GLN A 81 3.63 10.28 -12.48
CA GLN A 81 3.45 8.97 -11.85
C GLN A 81 2.12 8.89 -11.13
N GLU A 82 1.62 7.68 -11.02
CA GLU A 82 0.48 7.31 -10.18
C GLU A 82 1.01 6.56 -8.97
N LYS A 83 0.50 6.88 -7.78
CA LYS A 83 0.88 6.18 -6.56
C LYS A 83 -0.35 5.56 -5.94
N ILE A 84 -0.28 4.27 -5.62
CA ILE A 84 -1.29 3.62 -4.80
C ILE A 84 -0.73 3.45 -3.40
N SER A 85 -1.55 3.72 -2.39
CA SER A 85 -1.20 3.54 -0.99
C SER A 85 -2.26 2.78 -0.23
N ILE A 86 -1.85 1.84 0.62
CA ILE A 86 -2.70 1.21 1.64
C ILE A 86 -2.39 1.86 2.98
N TRP A 87 -3.43 2.29 3.70
CA TRP A 87 -3.33 2.91 5.02
C TRP A 87 -3.66 1.89 6.09
N THR A 88 -2.87 1.90 7.17
CA THR A 88 -3.02 0.99 8.31
C THR A 88 -3.12 1.75 9.62
N LYS A 89 -3.75 1.16 10.64
CA LYS A 89 -4.08 1.79 11.92
C LYS A 89 -2.89 1.87 12.88
N ASN A 90 -2.16 0.76 13.04
CA ASN A 90 -1.07 0.68 14.01
C ASN A 90 0.29 0.52 13.32
N ALA A 91 0.98 1.64 13.12
CA ALA A 91 2.29 1.66 12.50
C ALA A 91 3.37 0.91 13.30
N ALA A 92 3.24 0.86 14.63
CA ALA A 92 4.23 0.22 15.50
C ALA A 92 4.19 -1.31 15.45
N ASN A 93 3.09 -1.91 14.98
CA ASN A 93 2.97 -3.36 14.82
C ASN A 93 3.75 -3.85 13.58
N GLN A 94 5.07 -3.94 13.72
CA GLN A 94 5.97 -4.32 12.62
C GLN A 94 5.59 -5.65 11.96
N VAL A 95 5.17 -6.65 12.74
CA VAL A 95 4.79 -7.98 12.22
C VAL A 95 3.60 -7.86 11.28
N ALA A 96 2.54 -7.16 11.70
CA ALA A 96 1.38 -6.90 10.85
C ALA A 96 1.76 -6.07 9.62
N GLN A 97 2.54 -4.99 9.78
CA GLN A 97 2.92 -4.14 8.65
C GLN A 97 3.72 -4.90 7.60
N VAL A 98 4.71 -5.70 7.99
CA VAL A 98 5.53 -6.48 7.06
C VAL A 98 4.71 -7.57 6.38
N SER A 99 3.81 -8.25 7.09
CA SER A 99 2.89 -9.24 6.50
C SER A 99 2.00 -8.60 5.44
N ILE A 100 1.34 -7.48 5.76
CA ILE A 100 0.49 -6.72 4.82
C ILE A 100 1.30 -6.30 3.59
N GLY A 101 2.50 -5.76 3.78
CA GLY A 101 3.35 -5.34 2.67
C GLY A 101 3.74 -6.49 1.74
N LYS A 102 4.07 -7.67 2.28
CA LYS A 102 4.40 -8.86 1.48
C LYS A 102 3.19 -9.38 0.70
N GLN A 103 2.06 -9.60 1.38
CA GLN A 103 0.82 -10.06 0.74
C GLN A 103 0.36 -9.09 -0.36
N TRP A 104 0.46 -7.79 -0.11
CA TRP A 104 0.08 -6.80 -1.11
C TRP A 104 0.96 -6.87 -2.36
N LYS A 105 2.28 -7.05 -2.21
CA LYS A 105 3.17 -7.27 -3.36
C LYS A 105 2.78 -8.51 -4.15
N GLU A 106 2.46 -9.61 -3.46
CA GLU A 106 2.03 -10.87 -4.08
C GLU A 106 0.72 -10.69 -4.86
N PHE A 107 -0.27 -10.02 -4.28
CA PHE A 107 -1.54 -9.73 -4.97
C PHE A 107 -1.36 -8.88 -6.22
N LEU A 108 -0.36 -7.99 -6.22
CA LEU A 108 -0.08 -7.07 -7.33
C LEU A 108 0.92 -7.62 -8.34
N ASP A 109 1.56 -8.76 -8.07
CA ASP A 109 2.75 -9.24 -8.79
C ASP A 109 3.81 -8.13 -8.93
N TYR A 110 4.04 -7.37 -7.84
CA TYR A 110 4.87 -6.18 -7.85
C TYR A 110 6.32 -6.53 -7.47
N ASN A 111 7.23 -6.36 -8.43
CA ASN A 111 8.62 -6.80 -8.26
C ASN A 111 9.49 -5.79 -7.47
N ASP A 112 9.19 -4.50 -7.55
CA ASP A 112 10.01 -3.47 -6.90
C ASP A 112 9.87 -3.46 -5.37
N SER A 113 10.84 -2.87 -4.68
CA SER A 113 10.74 -2.68 -3.23
C SER A 113 9.63 -1.69 -2.90
N ILE A 114 8.84 -1.99 -1.87
CA ILE A 114 7.84 -1.06 -1.34
C ILE A 114 8.26 -0.55 0.03
N GLY A 115 7.84 0.66 0.35
CA GLY A 115 8.17 1.34 1.61
C GLY A 115 6.92 1.65 2.43
N PHE A 116 7.08 1.56 3.75
CA PHE A 116 6.08 1.99 4.73
C PHE A 116 6.51 3.28 5.41
N ILE A 117 5.65 4.29 5.41
CA ILE A 117 5.91 5.58 6.04
C ILE A 117 4.85 5.83 7.11
N PHE A 118 5.30 6.21 8.31
CA PHE A 118 4.41 6.58 9.41
C PHE A 118 3.71 7.91 9.08
N HIS A 119 2.44 8.04 9.44
CA HIS A 119 1.70 9.27 9.16
C HIS A 119 2.32 10.48 9.86
N ASP A 120 2.84 10.31 11.08
CA ASP A 120 3.52 11.38 11.80
C ASP A 120 4.80 11.87 11.11
N ASP A 121 5.60 10.95 10.56
CA ASP A 121 6.79 11.30 9.80
C ASP A 121 6.42 12.01 8.48
N ALA A 122 5.37 11.52 7.80
CA ALA A 122 4.86 12.17 6.59
C ALA A 122 4.36 13.60 6.86
N LYS A 123 3.74 13.86 8.02
CA LYS A 123 3.30 15.22 8.42
C LYS A 123 4.47 16.14 8.73
N LYS A 124 5.43 15.66 9.52
CA LYS A 124 6.54 16.49 10.03
C LYS A 124 7.59 16.80 8.97
N LEU A 125 7.84 15.84 8.08
CA LEU A 125 8.98 15.89 7.15
C LEU A 125 8.56 16.07 5.69
N ASP A 126 7.27 15.93 5.35
CA ASP A 126 6.74 15.96 3.98
C ASP A 126 7.58 15.09 3.03
N ARG A 127 8.35 15.71 2.11
CA ARG A 127 9.23 15.01 1.16
C ARG A 127 10.45 14.33 1.81
N GLY A 128 10.80 14.73 3.03
CA GLY A 128 11.91 14.18 3.80
C GLY A 128 11.57 12.94 4.62
N ALA A 129 10.30 12.51 4.63
CA ALA A 129 9.87 11.33 5.36
C ALA A 129 10.55 10.06 4.81
N LYS A 130 11.14 9.26 5.70
CA LYS A 130 11.86 8.04 5.32
C LYS A 130 10.97 6.82 5.55
N ASN A 131 11.23 5.76 4.77
CA ASN A 131 10.57 4.48 4.97
C ASN A 131 11.04 3.88 6.30
N ARG A 132 10.08 3.59 7.19
CA ARG A 132 10.34 2.89 8.45
C ARG A 132 10.52 1.40 8.24
N TYR A 133 9.73 0.83 7.33
CA TYR A 133 9.86 -0.56 6.90
C TYR A 133 9.99 -0.60 5.38
N ASN A 134 10.74 -1.59 4.89
CA ASN A 134 10.85 -1.87 3.47
C ASN A 134 10.59 -3.37 3.25
N VAL A 135 9.82 -3.68 2.22
CA VAL A 135 9.68 -5.07 1.73
C VAL A 135 10.35 -5.12 0.38
N TYR A 136 11.50 -5.80 0.33
CA TYR A 136 12.29 -5.97 -0.87
C TYR A 136 11.69 -7.04 -1.79
N PHE A 137 12.27 -7.19 -2.98
CA PHE A 137 11.93 -8.31 -3.85
C PHE A 137 12.30 -9.61 -3.15
N VAL A 138 11.34 -10.54 -3.06
CA VAL A 138 11.60 -11.89 -2.56
C VAL A 138 11.78 -12.76 -3.79
N LEU A 139 13.05 -13.03 -4.13
CA LEU A 139 13.42 -13.96 -5.19
C LEU A 139 13.21 -15.39 -4.67
N TRP A 140 11.96 -15.87 -4.61
CA TRP A 140 11.66 -17.26 -4.29
C TRP A 140 10.69 -17.82 -5.32
N LEU A 141 11.24 -18.41 -6.40
CA LEU A 141 10.79 -19.67 -7.01
C LEU A 141 11.52 -19.97 -8.34
N ILE A 142 12.86 -19.93 -8.36
CA ILE A 142 13.61 -20.90 -9.17
C ILE A 142 14.87 -21.25 -8.37
N LEU A 143 14.84 -22.39 -7.70
CA LEU A 143 15.91 -23.39 -7.59
C LEU A 143 15.59 -24.35 -6.43
N THR A 144 14.96 -25.47 -6.79
CA THR A 144 15.11 -26.85 -6.27
C THR A 144 15.19 -27.16 -4.76
N PRO A 145 14.59 -28.29 -4.32
CA PRO A 145 14.55 -28.69 -2.93
C PRO A 145 15.87 -29.34 -2.51
N THR A 146 16.87 -28.57 -2.06
CA THR A 146 17.92 -29.03 -1.14
C THR A 146 18.87 -27.87 -0.81
N THR A 147 18.64 -27.18 0.30
CA THR A 147 19.63 -26.82 1.34
C THR A 147 19.13 -25.66 2.21
N PRO A 148 19.42 -25.67 3.53
CA PRO A 148 19.07 -24.58 4.41
C PRO A 148 20.23 -23.60 4.50
N PHE A 149 20.08 -22.40 3.95
CA PHE A 149 20.92 -21.28 4.36
C PHE A 149 20.05 -20.11 4.77
N TYR A 150 20.03 -19.91 6.09
CA TYR A 150 19.74 -18.64 6.72
C TYR A 150 20.62 -17.56 6.09
N PHE A 151 20.03 -16.42 5.74
CA PHE A 151 20.78 -15.17 5.79
C PHE A 151 19.98 -14.11 6.54
N CYS A 152 20.53 -13.80 7.70
CA CYS A 152 20.39 -12.53 8.40
C CYS A 152 21.26 -11.51 7.64
N LEU A 153 20.67 -10.39 7.21
CA LEU A 153 21.23 -9.04 7.15
C LEU A 153 20.13 -8.06 6.74
#